data_AF-A0A2N1TVK1-F1
#
_entry.id   AF-A0A2N1TVK1-F1
#
_cell.length_a   1.000
_cell.length_b   1.000
_cell.length_c   1.000
_cell.angle_alpha   90.00
_cell.angle_beta   90.00
_cell.angle_gamma   90.00
#
_symmetry.space_group_name_H-M   'P 1'
#
loop_
_entity.id
_entity.type
_entity.pdbx_description
1 polymer ?
#
loop_
_entity_poly.entity_id
_entity_poly.type
_entity_poly.pdbx_seq_one_letter_code
_entity_poly.pdbx_strand_id
1 'polypeptide(L)'
;MIRIDGSQGEGGGQILRTALALSACTGQGFLLENIRAKRKKTGLMRQHLSCVHAVQKICSATVEGDTISSQTLRFSPGPAKAGEYHFAVGSAGSAMLVLQSALPPLLLAGKPSQLILEGGTHNPMSPPFHFISEVFVPALAKIGFNCSCEIERWGFYPAGGGKLRVTVNPANINDLTRPDLCTPGKLFNSSVLAAVSKIPWEIGDDECKTVVNAADFAVNEMKTLAVDSPGPGNVVMLRLDYENCSAMFTGFGELGVSRKKVAAAVYREANRFYKSAAAVDPHLADQLLLPMALAGGGCFTTTEPTEHTLTNMRIIEMFLPVSHEISQVSAKVWKLTIQTTERQAENECFA
;
A
#
# COMPACT_ATOMS: atom_id res chain seq x y z
N MET A 1 5.54 -9.62 24.37
CA MET A 1 4.33 -9.27 23.59
C MET A 1 4.22 -7.76 23.54
N ILE A 2 4.07 -7.17 22.36
CA ILE A 2 4.04 -5.72 22.13
C ILE A 2 2.64 -5.17 22.46
N ARG A 3 2.54 -3.98 23.06
CA ARG A 3 1.25 -3.30 23.31
C ARG A 3 1.13 -2.08 22.44
N ILE A 4 0.03 -1.95 21.71
CA ILE A 4 -0.20 -0.89 20.72
C ILE A 4 -1.51 -0.18 21.06
N ASP A 5 -1.48 1.15 21.09
CA ASP A 5 -2.68 1.98 21.21
C ASP A 5 -3.14 2.45 19.82
N GLY A 6 -4.25 1.89 19.35
CA GLY A 6 -4.86 2.19 18.06
C GLY A 6 -5.48 3.58 17.95
N SER A 7 -5.45 4.40 19.01
CA SER A 7 -5.83 5.81 18.97
C SER A 7 -4.68 6.74 18.53
N GLN A 8 -3.44 6.26 18.54
CA GLN A 8 -2.26 7.05 18.19
C GLN A 8 -2.25 7.47 16.72
N GLY A 9 -1.64 8.63 16.42
CA GLY A 9 -1.50 9.16 15.07
C GLY A 9 -2.84 9.27 14.33
N GLU A 10 -2.91 8.69 13.13
CA GLU A 10 -4.11 8.71 12.28
C GLU A 10 -5.31 7.96 12.86
N GLY A 11 -5.10 7.06 13.84
CA GLY A 11 -6.15 6.30 14.52
C GLY A 11 -7.04 5.50 13.56
N GLY A 12 -6.48 5.03 12.45
CA GLY A 12 -7.16 4.31 11.38
C GLY A 12 -6.90 2.81 11.37
N GLY A 13 -7.19 2.19 10.22
CA GLY A 13 -6.99 0.75 10.03
C GLY A 13 -5.55 0.37 9.66
N GLN A 14 -4.66 1.33 9.39
CA GLN A 14 -3.29 1.04 8.97
C GLN A 14 -2.45 0.44 10.10
N ILE A 15 -2.58 0.97 11.32
CA ILE A 15 -1.88 0.45 12.51
C ILE A 15 -2.06 -1.07 12.63
N LEU A 16 -3.30 -1.54 12.49
CA LEU A 16 -3.61 -2.97 12.53
C LEU A 16 -2.89 -3.74 11.41
N ARG A 17 -2.95 -3.25 10.17
CA ARG A 17 -2.35 -3.95 9.01
C ARG A 17 -0.83 -4.06 9.14
N THR A 18 -0.18 -2.96 9.52
CA THR A 18 1.26 -2.93 9.77
C THR A 18 1.63 -3.86 10.92
N ALA A 19 0.91 -3.81 12.04
CA ALA A 19 1.18 -4.68 13.20
C ALA A 19 1.00 -6.16 12.87
N LEU A 20 -0.03 -6.54 12.09
CA LEU A 20 -0.21 -7.91 11.62
C LEU A 20 0.97 -8.38 10.76
N ALA A 21 1.36 -7.58 9.77
CA ALA A 21 2.47 -7.90 8.87
C ALA A 21 3.78 -8.05 9.65
N LEU A 22 4.13 -7.07 10.49
CA LEU A 22 5.35 -7.11 11.31
C LEU A 22 5.34 -8.28 12.29
N SER A 23 4.23 -8.53 12.97
CA SER A 23 4.09 -9.66 13.89
C SER A 23 4.35 -10.99 13.18
N ALA A 24 3.79 -11.19 11.99
CA ALA A 24 4.02 -12.39 11.20
C ALA A 24 5.46 -12.50 10.67
N CYS A 25 6.13 -11.39 10.37
CA CYS A 25 7.53 -11.37 9.96
C CYS A 25 8.50 -11.62 11.13
N THR A 26 8.25 -11.06 12.31
CA THR A 26 9.18 -11.10 13.45
C THR A 26 8.88 -12.20 14.47
N GLY A 27 7.73 -12.87 14.37
CA GLY A 27 7.28 -13.85 15.36
C GLY A 27 6.85 -13.22 16.70
N GLN A 28 6.79 -11.89 16.81
CA GLN A 28 6.42 -11.21 18.04
C GLN A 28 4.91 -10.97 18.09
N GLY A 29 4.23 -11.56 19.07
CA GLY A 29 2.81 -11.27 19.30
C GLY A 29 2.55 -9.85 19.81
N PHE A 30 1.34 -9.35 19.58
CA PHE A 30 0.90 -8.02 20.05
C PHE A 30 -0.52 -8.01 20.63
N LEU A 31 -0.80 -6.99 21.43
CA LEU A 31 -2.13 -6.57 21.88
C LEU A 31 -2.39 -5.16 21.35
N LEU A 32 -3.40 -5.00 20.51
CA LEU A 32 -3.85 -3.72 19.99
C LEU A 32 -5.15 -3.33 20.69
N GLU A 33 -5.16 -2.17 21.34
CA GLU A 33 -6.32 -1.58 22.03
C GLU A 33 -6.81 -0.35 21.26
N ASN A 34 -8.01 0.14 21.57
CA ASN A 34 -8.59 1.35 20.97
C ASN A 34 -8.65 1.33 19.42
N ILE A 35 -8.95 0.17 18.83
CA ILE A 35 -8.96 0.00 17.37
C ILE A 35 -9.92 1.02 16.74
N ARG A 36 -9.37 1.89 15.89
CA ARG A 36 -10.12 2.89 15.12
C ARG A 36 -10.91 3.87 16.00
N ALA A 37 -10.40 4.21 17.19
CA ALA A 37 -11.05 5.12 18.13
C ALA A 37 -11.34 6.52 17.55
N LYS A 38 -10.55 6.98 16.57
CA LYS A 38 -10.74 8.29 15.90
C LYS A 38 -11.66 8.25 14.67
N ARG A 39 -12.27 7.11 14.36
CA ARG A 39 -13.14 6.96 13.18
C ARG A 39 -14.61 6.92 13.58
N LYS A 40 -15.49 7.44 12.71
CA LYS A 40 -16.96 7.45 12.92
C LYS A 40 -17.55 6.09 13.28
N LYS A 41 -17.04 5.02 12.66
CA LYS A 41 -17.32 3.63 13.05
C LYS A 41 -16.08 3.13 13.75
N THR A 42 -16.12 2.94 15.07
CA THR A 42 -14.99 2.41 15.86
C THR A 42 -14.87 0.89 15.70
N GLY A 43 -13.74 0.32 16.14
CA GLY A 43 -13.48 -1.11 16.14
C GLY A 43 -13.24 -1.75 14.77
N LEU A 44 -13.10 -3.07 14.77
CA LEU A 44 -12.89 -3.89 13.57
C LEU A 44 -14.10 -3.84 12.64
N MET A 45 -13.83 -3.81 11.34
CA MET A 45 -14.84 -3.91 10.27
C MET A 45 -14.50 -5.14 9.44
N ARG A 46 -15.41 -5.56 8.55
CA ARG A 46 -15.22 -6.74 7.69
C ARG A 46 -13.87 -6.77 6.96
N GLN A 47 -13.43 -5.63 6.40
CA GLN A 47 -12.12 -5.53 5.75
C GLN A 47 -10.95 -5.76 6.72
N HIS A 48 -11.04 -5.23 7.95
CA HIS A 48 -10.03 -5.45 8.98
C HIS A 48 -9.97 -6.93 9.37
N LEU A 49 -11.13 -7.57 9.58
CA LEU A 49 -11.21 -9.01 9.85
C LEU A 49 -10.61 -9.83 8.70
N SER A 50 -10.86 -9.44 7.45
CA SER A 50 -10.24 -10.08 6.29
C SER A 50 -8.71 -10.02 6.34
N CYS A 51 -8.13 -8.90 6.79
CA CYS A 51 -6.69 -8.76 6.98
C CYS A 51 -6.20 -9.67 8.13
N VAL A 52 -6.89 -9.66 9.27
CA VAL A 52 -6.58 -10.50 10.45
C VAL A 52 -6.58 -11.99 10.06
N HIS A 53 -7.67 -12.46 9.45
CA HIS A 53 -7.83 -13.86 9.04
C HIS A 53 -6.85 -14.28 7.95
N ALA A 54 -6.50 -13.38 7.03
CA ALA A 54 -5.50 -13.66 6.01
C ALA A 54 -4.12 -13.92 6.64
N VAL A 55 -3.67 -13.00 7.49
CA VAL A 55 -2.36 -13.15 8.16
C VAL A 55 -2.38 -14.31 9.14
N GLN A 56 -3.48 -14.50 9.89
CA GLN A 56 -3.68 -15.65 10.77
C GLN A 56 -3.49 -16.98 10.02
N LYS A 57 -4.08 -17.11 8.82
CA LYS A 57 -3.94 -18.32 8.00
C LYS A 57 -2.50 -18.55 7.55
N ILE A 58 -1.80 -17.49 7.14
CA ILE A 58 -0.40 -17.56 6.67
C ILE A 58 0.55 -18.02 7.78
N CYS A 59 0.39 -17.51 8.99
CA CYS A 59 1.30 -17.80 10.10
C CYS A 59 0.73 -18.74 11.17
N SER A 60 -0.44 -19.36 10.92
CA SER A 60 -1.11 -20.24 11.88
C SER A 60 -1.29 -19.59 13.28
N ALA A 61 -1.65 -18.31 13.32
CA ALA A 61 -1.70 -17.53 14.55
C ALA A 61 -2.87 -17.90 15.48
N THR A 62 -2.66 -17.72 16.78
CA THR A 62 -3.73 -17.63 17.77
C THR A 62 -4.22 -16.19 17.85
N VAL A 63 -5.53 -15.98 17.76
CA VAL A 63 -6.15 -14.65 17.71
C VAL A 63 -7.30 -14.58 18.70
N GLU A 64 -7.38 -13.49 19.47
CA GLU A 64 -8.50 -13.18 20.36
C GLU A 64 -9.06 -11.79 20.01
N GLY A 65 -10.39 -11.66 19.95
CA GLY A 65 -11.06 -10.39 19.69
C GLY A 65 -11.27 -10.05 18.21
N ASP A 66 -11.14 -11.03 17.30
CA ASP A 66 -11.40 -10.91 15.86
C ASP A 66 -12.91 -10.91 15.51
N THR A 67 -13.66 -10.07 16.21
CA THR A 67 -15.10 -9.89 15.99
C THR A 67 -15.41 -8.48 15.48
N ILE A 68 -16.53 -8.34 14.75
CA ILE A 68 -16.97 -7.02 14.25
C ILE A 68 -17.14 -6.07 15.44
N SER A 69 -16.69 -4.82 15.25
CA SER A 69 -16.71 -3.74 16.25
C SER A 69 -15.81 -3.96 17.46
N SER A 70 -15.04 -5.05 17.53
CA SER A 70 -14.05 -5.22 18.59
C SER A 70 -13.05 -4.07 18.58
N GLN A 71 -12.77 -3.54 19.77
CA GLN A 71 -11.78 -2.46 19.97
C GLN A 71 -10.45 -2.99 20.48
N THR A 72 -10.36 -4.30 20.73
CA THR A 72 -9.15 -4.96 21.22
C THR A 72 -8.88 -6.23 20.40
N LEU A 73 -7.62 -6.44 20.02
CA LEU A 73 -7.18 -7.65 19.32
C LEU A 73 -5.87 -8.12 19.93
N ARG A 74 -5.83 -9.39 20.36
CA ARG A 74 -4.57 -10.08 20.68
C ARG A 74 -4.22 -10.97 19.51
N PHE A 75 -2.98 -10.90 19.06
CA PHE A 75 -2.47 -11.69 17.94
C PHE A 75 -1.13 -12.31 18.30
N SER A 76 -1.05 -13.64 18.23
CA SER A 76 0.16 -14.42 18.54
C SER A 76 0.54 -15.26 17.31
N PRO A 77 1.55 -14.83 16.53
CA PRO A 77 1.94 -15.48 15.28
C PRO A 77 2.64 -16.83 15.54
N GLY A 78 2.44 -17.80 14.65
CA GLY A 78 3.40 -18.87 14.43
C GLY A 78 4.33 -18.53 13.25
N PRO A 79 5.12 -19.49 12.74
CA PRO A 79 5.94 -19.28 11.56
C PRO A 79 5.08 -19.05 10.30
N ALA A 80 5.44 -18.05 9.50
CA ALA A 80 4.83 -17.82 8.19
C ALA A 80 5.10 -19.02 7.25
N LYS A 81 4.07 -19.48 6.56
CA LYS A 81 4.16 -20.62 5.64
C LYS A 81 3.94 -20.17 4.21
N ALA A 82 4.81 -20.60 3.32
CA ALA A 82 4.56 -20.50 1.90
C ALA A 82 3.40 -21.42 1.47
N GLY A 83 2.69 -21.05 0.40
CA GLY A 83 1.63 -21.89 -0.14
C GLY A 83 0.66 -21.16 -1.05
N GLU A 84 -0.43 -21.84 -1.36
CA GLU A 84 -1.54 -21.30 -2.12
C GLU A 84 -2.63 -20.79 -1.18
N TYR A 85 -2.97 -19.52 -1.34
CA TYR A 85 -3.95 -18.85 -0.52
C TYR A 85 -5.07 -18.28 -1.37
N HIS A 86 -6.29 -18.40 -0.88
CA HIS A 86 -7.45 -17.70 -1.41
C HIS A 86 -8.09 -16.92 -0.28
N PHE A 87 -8.18 -15.59 -0.43
CA PHE A 87 -8.87 -14.71 0.50
C PHE A 87 -9.96 -13.92 -0.23
N ALA A 88 -11.19 -14.05 0.25
CA ALA A 88 -12.34 -13.29 -0.23
C ALA A 88 -12.80 -12.31 0.84
N VAL A 89 -12.80 -11.01 0.51
CA VAL A 89 -13.25 -9.94 1.43
C VAL A 89 -14.79 -9.96 1.63
N GLY A 90 -15.52 -10.64 0.73
CA GLY A 90 -16.98 -10.86 0.84
C GLY A 90 -17.83 -9.59 0.69
N SER A 91 -17.23 -8.49 0.23
CA SER A 91 -17.88 -7.20 -0.01
C SER A 91 -17.01 -6.34 -0.94
N ALA A 92 -17.33 -5.05 -1.10
CA ALA A 92 -16.46 -4.10 -1.78
C ALA A 92 -15.26 -3.61 -0.96
N GLY A 93 -14.90 -4.27 0.16
CA GLY A 93 -13.65 -3.97 0.84
C GLY A 93 -12.44 -4.21 -0.09
N SER A 94 -11.43 -3.34 0.01
CA SER A 94 -10.25 -3.39 -0.87
C SER A 94 -9.42 -4.65 -0.61
N ALA A 95 -9.25 -5.43 -1.67
CA ALA A 95 -8.36 -6.58 -1.73
C ALA A 95 -6.88 -6.16 -1.65
N MET A 96 -6.54 -4.93 -2.05
CA MET A 96 -5.18 -4.40 -1.96
C MET A 96 -4.76 -4.21 -0.49
N LEU A 97 -5.67 -3.84 0.40
CA LEU A 97 -5.34 -3.74 1.84
C LEU A 97 -5.11 -5.11 2.49
N VAL A 98 -5.81 -6.15 2.02
CA VAL A 98 -5.53 -7.54 2.44
C VAL A 98 -4.16 -7.96 1.93
N LEU A 99 -3.86 -7.69 0.65
CA LEU A 99 -2.54 -7.95 0.06
C LEU A 99 -1.42 -7.27 0.86
N GLN A 100 -1.55 -5.98 1.19
CA GLN A 100 -0.54 -5.24 1.96
C GLN A 100 -0.27 -5.86 3.35
N SER A 101 -1.25 -6.54 3.95
CA SER A 101 -1.07 -7.22 5.23
C SER A 101 -0.45 -8.61 5.07
N ALA A 102 -0.84 -9.32 4.01
CA ALA A 102 -0.48 -10.71 3.75
C ALA A 102 0.87 -10.89 3.02
N LEU A 103 1.26 -9.91 2.20
CA LEU A 103 2.44 -10.00 1.34
C LEU A 103 3.76 -10.03 2.12
N PRO A 104 4.01 -9.16 3.13
CA PRO A 104 5.32 -9.10 3.79
C PRO A 104 5.82 -10.43 4.38
N PRO A 105 5.02 -11.22 5.13
CA PRO A 105 5.50 -12.51 5.63
C PRO A 105 5.77 -13.52 4.51
N LEU A 106 5.05 -13.46 3.39
CA LEU A 106 5.24 -14.37 2.26
C LEU A 106 6.49 -14.03 1.42
N LEU A 107 6.89 -12.75 1.40
CA LEU A 107 8.17 -12.33 0.80
C LEU A 107 9.38 -12.95 1.50
N LEU A 108 9.22 -13.45 2.73
CA LEU A 108 10.29 -14.03 3.55
C LEU A 108 10.07 -15.53 3.86
N ALA A 109 9.03 -16.16 3.32
CA ALA A 109 8.59 -17.51 3.72
C ALA A 109 9.43 -18.67 3.14
N GLY A 110 10.61 -18.40 2.58
CA GLY A 110 11.59 -19.38 2.10
C GLY A 110 11.18 -20.24 0.88
N LYS A 111 9.90 -20.29 0.51
CA LYS A 111 9.39 -20.93 -0.71
C LYS A 111 8.38 -20.04 -1.45
N PRO A 112 8.17 -20.24 -2.77
CA PRO A 112 7.17 -19.50 -3.53
C PRO A 112 5.74 -19.65 -3.00
N SER A 113 4.95 -18.60 -3.17
CA SER A 113 3.53 -18.58 -2.79
C SER A 113 2.67 -18.00 -3.90
N GLN A 114 1.40 -18.38 -3.90
CA GLN A 114 0.39 -17.81 -4.78
C GLN A 114 -0.81 -17.35 -3.97
N LEU A 115 -1.31 -16.15 -4.25
CA LEU A 115 -2.52 -15.62 -3.63
C LEU A 115 -3.58 -15.35 -4.70
N ILE A 116 -4.80 -15.79 -4.45
CA ILE A 116 -6.00 -15.31 -5.11
C ILE A 116 -6.73 -14.41 -4.12
N LEU A 117 -7.04 -13.19 -4.55
CA LEU A 117 -7.72 -12.19 -3.74
C LEU A 117 -9.00 -11.76 -4.43
N GLU A 118 -10.11 -11.77 -3.69
CA GLU A 118 -11.42 -11.33 -4.18
C GLU A 118 -11.98 -10.19 -3.33
N GLY A 119 -12.45 -9.12 -3.98
CA GLY A 119 -12.92 -7.91 -3.31
C GLY A 119 -12.93 -6.70 -4.24
N GLY A 120 -12.88 -5.49 -3.69
CA GLY A 120 -12.64 -4.29 -4.48
C GLY A 120 -11.18 -4.21 -4.94
N THR A 121 -10.96 -3.90 -6.22
CA THR A 121 -9.63 -3.66 -6.80
C THR A 121 -9.36 -2.18 -7.06
N HIS A 122 -10.42 -1.38 -7.18
CA HIS A 122 -10.38 0.05 -7.45
C HIS A 122 -11.34 0.76 -6.48
N ASN A 123 -10.85 1.04 -5.28
CA ASN A 123 -11.62 1.63 -4.20
C ASN A 123 -11.07 3.02 -3.84
N PRO A 124 -11.96 4.01 -3.62
CA PRO A 124 -11.56 5.24 -2.94
C PRO A 124 -10.92 4.94 -1.58
N MET A 125 -9.98 5.78 -1.14
CA MET A 125 -9.30 5.67 0.16
C MET A 125 -8.49 4.38 0.37
N SER A 126 -8.07 3.73 -0.73
CA SER A 126 -7.07 2.66 -0.71
C SER A 126 -6.29 2.65 -2.04
N PRO A 127 -5.05 2.16 -2.09
CA PRO A 127 -4.34 2.04 -3.35
C PRO A 127 -5.12 1.12 -4.31
N PRO A 128 -5.37 1.54 -5.56
CA PRO A 128 -5.96 0.66 -6.55
C PRO A 128 -4.95 -0.38 -7.05
N PHE A 129 -5.45 -1.40 -7.75
CA PHE A 129 -4.64 -2.45 -8.34
C PHE A 129 -3.45 -1.90 -9.13
N HIS A 130 -3.68 -0.93 -10.01
CA HIS A 130 -2.62 -0.37 -10.87
C HIS A 130 -1.53 0.33 -10.06
N PHE A 131 -1.87 1.00 -8.95
CA PHE A 131 -0.85 1.55 -8.04
C PHE A 131 0.01 0.42 -7.47
N ILE A 132 -0.61 -0.68 -7.05
CA ILE A 132 0.13 -1.82 -6.52
C ILE A 132 1.03 -2.45 -7.58
N SER A 133 0.49 -2.80 -8.75
CA SER A 133 1.24 -3.52 -9.78
C SER A 133 2.29 -2.67 -10.49
N GLU A 134 2.06 -1.36 -10.63
CA GLU A 134 2.90 -0.49 -11.46
C GLU A 134 3.76 0.51 -10.67
N VAL A 135 3.51 0.69 -9.37
CA VAL A 135 4.29 1.60 -8.52
C VAL A 135 4.90 0.85 -7.35
N PHE A 136 4.07 0.21 -6.52
CA PHE A 136 4.56 -0.47 -5.31
C PHE A 136 5.41 -1.70 -5.61
N VAL A 137 4.95 -2.62 -6.48
CA VAL A 137 5.69 -3.84 -6.84
C VAL A 137 7.03 -3.53 -7.51
N PRO A 138 7.14 -2.59 -8.47
CA PRO A 138 8.43 -2.16 -9.00
C PRO A 138 9.35 -1.54 -7.93
N ALA A 139 8.81 -0.82 -6.95
CA ALA A 139 9.60 -0.28 -5.85
C ALA A 139 10.11 -1.37 -4.91
N LEU A 140 9.32 -2.43 -4.65
CA LEU A 140 9.75 -3.63 -3.95
C LEU A 140 10.91 -4.34 -4.69
N ALA A 141 10.85 -4.40 -6.02
CA ALA A 141 11.92 -5.00 -6.82
C ALA A 141 13.26 -4.28 -6.65
N LYS A 142 13.26 -2.96 -6.42
CA LYS A 142 14.50 -2.19 -6.13
C LYS A 142 15.15 -2.56 -4.80
N ILE A 143 14.37 -3.10 -3.86
CA ILE A 143 14.85 -3.62 -2.57
C ILE A 143 15.36 -5.08 -2.73
N GLY A 144 14.97 -5.78 -3.80
CA GLY A 144 15.30 -7.19 -4.03
C GLY A 144 14.12 -8.16 -3.82
N PHE A 145 12.92 -7.65 -3.55
CA PHE A 145 11.73 -8.48 -3.44
C PHE A 145 11.14 -8.82 -4.81
N ASN A 146 10.75 -10.07 -5.02
CA ASN A 146 10.22 -10.53 -6.30
C ASN A 146 8.77 -11.00 -6.15
N CYS A 147 7.84 -10.21 -6.68
CA CYS A 147 6.44 -10.60 -6.81
C CYS A 147 5.82 -9.98 -8.06
N SER A 148 4.71 -10.57 -8.52
CA SER A 148 3.91 -10.05 -9.63
C SER A 148 2.43 -10.06 -9.27
N CYS A 149 1.67 -9.15 -9.86
CA CYS A 149 0.23 -9.01 -9.67
C CYS A 149 -0.47 -9.02 -11.03
N GLU A 150 -1.52 -9.82 -11.15
CA GLU A 150 -2.33 -9.92 -12.37
C GLU A 150 -3.81 -9.71 -12.01
N ILE A 151 -4.48 -8.79 -12.71
CA ILE A 151 -5.90 -8.56 -12.53
C ILE A 151 -6.70 -9.52 -13.41
N GLU A 152 -7.53 -10.36 -12.80
CA GLU A 152 -8.45 -11.25 -13.53
C GLU A 152 -9.81 -10.56 -13.76
N ARG A 153 -10.26 -9.74 -12.80
CA ARG A 153 -11.55 -9.06 -12.87
C ARG A 153 -11.53 -7.73 -12.11
N TRP A 154 -12.09 -6.69 -12.72
CA TRP A 154 -12.24 -5.39 -12.08
C TRP A 154 -13.33 -5.43 -11.01
N GLY A 155 -13.14 -4.68 -9.92
CA GLY A 155 -14.09 -4.56 -8.83
C GLY A 155 -14.12 -3.16 -8.28
N PHE A 156 -15.19 -2.43 -8.55
CA PHE A 156 -15.40 -1.06 -8.07
C PHE A 156 -16.36 -1.02 -6.88
N TYR A 157 -16.15 -0.09 -5.97
CA TYR A 157 -17.14 0.20 -4.93
C TYR A 157 -18.44 0.76 -5.57
N PRO A 158 -19.65 0.39 -5.09
CA PRO A 158 -19.95 -0.45 -3.93
C PRO A 158 -20.15 -1.95 -4.24
N ALA A 159 -20.10 -2.37 -5.50
CA ALA A 159 -20.36 -3.76 -5.88
C ALA A 159 -19.21 -4.71 -5.48
N GLY A 160 -17.97 -4.27 -5.60
CA GLY A 160 -16.79 -5.09 -5.36
C GLY A 160 -16.67 -6.21 -6.39
N GLY A 161 -16.34 -7.42 -5.91
CA GLY A 161 -16.31 -8.64 -6.73
C GLY A 161 -15.20 -8.71 -7.76
N GLY A 162 -14.20 -7.83 -7.71
CA GLY A 162 -12.96 -7.96 -8.46
C GLY A 162 -12.13 -9.15 -7.97
N LYS A 163 -11.18 -9.56 -8.80
CA LYS A 163 -10.33 -10.72 -8.56
C LYS A 163 -8.93 -10.47 -9.10
N LEU A 164 -7.92 -10.82 -8.34
CA LEU A 164 -6.53 -10.77 -8.77
C LEU A 164 -5.75 -11.99 -8.30
N ARG A 165 -4.64 -12.24 -8.99
CA ARG A 165 -3.63 -13.24 -8.66
C ARG A 165 -2.34 -12.54 -8.32
N VAL A 166 -1.67 -13.02 -7.28
CA VAL A 166 -0.33 -12.56 -6.89
C VAL A 166 0.59 -13.76 -6.81
N THR A 167 1.74 -13.67 -7.48
CA THR A 167 2.81 -14.66 -7.39
C THR A 167 3.95 -14.06 -6.60
N VAL A 168 4.44 -14.79 -5.60
CA VAL A 168 5.48 -14.31 -4.68
C VAL A 168 6.64 -15.29 -4.72
N ASN A 169 7.83 -14.79 -5.05
CA ASN A 169 9.08 -15.51 -4.89
C ASN A 169 9.79 -14.95 -3.65
N PRO A 170 10.11 -15.80 -2.65
CA PRO A 170 10.71 -15.33 -1.41
C PRO A 170 12.09 -14.76 -1.68
N ALA A 171 12.43 -13.68 -1.00
CA ALA A 171 13.79 -13.17 -0.93
C ALA A 171 14.54 -13.79 0.24
N ASN A 172 15.85 -13.93 0.09
CA ASN A 172 16.74 -14.10 1.23
C ASN A 172 17.04 -12.71 1.79
N ILE A 173 16.88 -12.54 3.11
CA ILE A 173 17.07 -11.25 3.77
C ILE A 173 18.49 -10.69 3.57
N ASN A 174 19.49 -11.56 3.42
CA ASN A 174 20.89 -11.19 3.20
C ASN A 174 21.17 -10.65 1.79
N ASP A 175 20.26 -10.91 0.84
CA ASP A 175 20.38 -10.47 -0.56
C ASP A 175 19.61 -9.16 -0.81
N LEU A 176 18.91 -8.63 0.20
CA LEU A 176 18.16 -7.39 0.08
C LEU A 176 19.08 -6.17 0.05
N THR A 177 18.68 -5.18 -0.73
CA THR A 177 19.41 -3.91 -0.87
C THR A 177 18.77 -2.83 -0.01
N ARG A 178 19.56 -1.80 0.30
CA ARG A 178 19.12 -0.60 1.01
C ARG A 178 19.02 0.52 -0.01
N PRO A 179 17.88 0.72 -0.68
CA PRO A 179 17.82 1.62 -1.81
C PRO A 179 18.00 3.08 -1.38
N ASP A 180 18.68 3.86 -2.24
CA ASP A 180 18.68 5.31 -2.19
C ASP A 180 17.73 5.85 -3.27
N LEU A 181 16.54 6.26 -2.83
CA LEU A 181 15.52 6.89 -3.65
C LEU A 181 15.42 8.38 -3.29
N CYS A 182 16.54 9.06 -3.02
CA CYS A 182 16.51 10.49 -2.70
C CYS A 182 16.34 11.38 -3.94
N THR A 183 16.58 10.84 -5.13
CA THR A 183 16.43 11.58 -6.39
C THR A 183 15.56 10.78 -7.37
N PRO A 184 14.55 11.40 -8.01
CA PRO A 184 13.72 10.70 -8.97
C PRO A 184 14.48 10.30 -10.25
N GLY A 185 15.51 11.08 -10.62
CA GLY A 185 16.10 11.01 -11.96
C GLY A 185 15.22 11.73 -12.99
N LYS A 186 15.47 11.47 -14.28
CA LYS A 186 14.73 12.08 -15.39
C LYS A 186 13.34 11.44 -15.53
N LEU A 187 12.31 12.27 -15.73
CA LEU A 187 11.00 11.80 -16.19
C LEU A 187 11.14 11.33 -17.65
N PHE A 188 10.92 10.03 -17.90
CA PHE A 188 11.03 9.46 -19.24
C PHE A 188 9.67 9.04 -19.82
N ASN A 189 8.66 8.80 -18.97
CA ASN A 189 7.30 8.52 -19.42
C ASN A 189 6.25 9.15 -18.49
N SER A 190 5.11 9.50 -19.08
CA SER A 190 3.94 10.02 -18.37
C SER A 190 2.71 9.56 -19.11
N SER A 191 1.78 8.92 -18.41
CA SER A 191 0.60 8.31 -19.00
C SER A 191 -0.65 8.57 -18.17
N VAL A 192 -1.78 8.77 -18.85
CA VAL A 192 -3.10 8.82 -18.22
C VAL A 192 -3.96 7.66 -18.70
N LEU A 193 -4.56 6.94 -17.76
CA LEU A 193 -5.51 5.88 -18.02
C LEU A 193 -6.81 6.15 -17.26
N ALA A 194 -7.92 6.21 -17.99
CA ALA A 194 -9.25 6.14 -17.40
C ALA A 194 -9.88 4.77 -17.69
N ALA A 195 -10.57 4.20 -16.71
CA ALA A 195 -11.34 2.97 -16.86
C ALA A 195 -12.76 3.18 -16.35
N VAL A 196 -13.73 2.87 -17.20
CA VAL A 196 -15.16 2.93 -16.89
C VAL A 196 -15.82 1.57 -16.97
N SER A 197 -16.83 1.34 -16.13
CA SER A 197 -17.67 0.15 -16.18
C SER A 197 -19.12 0.55 -16.02
N LYS A 198 -20.00 0.04 -16.91
CA LYS A 198 -21.47 0.28 -16.88
C LYS A 198 -21.89 1.75 -16.75
N ILE A 199 -21.08 2.66 -17.29
CA ILE A 199 -21.33 4.09 -17.44
C ILE A 199 -20.82 4.54 -18.83
N PRO A 200 -21.23 5.70 -19.35
CA PRO A 200 -20.77 6.20 -20.64
C PRO A 200 -19.23 6.31 -20.74
N TRP A 201 -18.66 5.82 -21.84
CA TRP A 201 -17.21 5.81 -22.09
C TRP A 201 -16.61 7.23 -22.15
N GLU A 202 -17.39 8.18 -22.64
CA GLU A 202 -17.03 9.59 -22.73
C GLU A 202 -16.69 10.21 -21.37
N ILE A 203 -17.16 9.62 -20.27
CA ILE A 203 -16.78 10.07 -18.91
C ILE A 203 -15.27 9.94 -18.72
N GLY A 204 -14.72 8.76 -18.98
CA GLY A 204 -13.29 8.51 -18.82
C GLY A 204 -12.45 9.24 -19.86
N ASP A 205 -12.95 9.35 -21.08
CA ASP A 205 -12.25 10.06 -22.16
C ASP A 205 -12.12 11.56 -21.89
N ASP A 206 -13.19 12.20 -21.39
CA ASP A 206 -13.15 13.60 -20.97
C ASP A 206 -12.22 13.81 -19.77
N GLU A 207 -12.16 12.86 -18.84
CA GLU A 207 -11.24 12.92 -17.69
C GLU A 207 -9.79 12.88 -18.14
N CYS A 208 -9.45 11.93 -19.01
CA CYS A 208 -8.15 11.84 -19.67
C CYS A 208 -7.78 13.15 -20.37
N LYS A 209 -8.66 13.68 -21.23
CA LYS A 209 -8.44 14.96 -21.93
C LYS A 209 -8.24 16.13 -20.96
N THR A 210 -9.03 16.17 -19.89
CA THR A 210 -8.93 17.21 -18.86
C THR A 210 -7.57 17.15 -18.16
N VAL A 211 -7.08 15.94 -17.84
CA VAL A 211 -5.76 15.74 -17.24
C VAL A 211 -4.66 16.17 -18.22
N VAL A 212 -4.68 15.70 -19.47
CA VAL A 212 -3.67 16.03 -20.49
C VAL A 212 -3.55 17.54 -20.68
N ASN A 213 -4.68 18.25 -20.77
CA ASN A 213 -4.72 19.70 -21.00
C ASN A 213 -4.24 20.54 -19.80
N ALA A 214 -4.16 19.96 -18.59
CA ALA A 214 -3.88 20.69 -17.36
C ALA A 214 -2.60 20.25 -16.64
N ALA A 215 -1.93 19.18 -17.10
CA ALA A 215 -0.66 18.73 -16.57
C ALA A 215 0.45 19.77 -16.83
N ASP A 216 1.35 19.98 -15.86
CA ASP A 216 2.51 20.87 -16.00
C ASP A 216 3.71 20.21 -16.73
N PHE A 217 3.45 19.06 -17.36
CA PHE A 217 4.42 18.22 -18.07
C PHE A 217 3.71 17.53 -19.24
N ALA A 218 4.49 17.06 -20.22
CA ALA A 218 3.93 16.31 -21.35
C ALA A 218 3.36 14.97 -20.86
N VAL A 219 2.12 14.67 -21.25
CA VAL A 219 1.51 13.35 -21.08
C VAL A 219 1.63 12.64 -22.43
N ASN A 220 2.48 11.62 -22.47
CA ASN A 220 2.89 10.94 -23.70
C ASN A 220 1.86 9.89 -24.15
N GLU A 221 1.11 9.34 -23.20
CA GLU A 221 0.13 8.29 -23.46
C GLU A 221 -1.21 8.63 -22.81
N MET A 222 -2.29 8.44 -23.58
CA MET A 222 -3.66 8.62 -23.11
C MET A 222 -4.47 7.38 -23.50
N LYS A 223 -5.11 6.75 -22.53
CA LYS A 223 -5.94 5.56 -22.77
C LYS A 223 -7.25 5.62 -21.98
N THR A 224 -8.33 5.27 -22.64
CA THR A 224 -9.64 5.11 -21.99
C THR A 224 -10.16 3.71 -22.24
N LEU A 225 -10.47 2.98 -21.18
CA LEU A 225 -10.92 1.59 -21.21
C LEU A 225 -12.39 1.48 -20.81
N ALA A 226 -13.17 0.72 -21.58
CA ALA A 226 -14.40 0.12 -21.08
C ALA A 226 -14.04 -1.26 -20.49
N VAL A 227 -14.28 -1.45 -19.20
CA VAL A 227 -13.92 -2.67 -18.48
C VAL A 227 -15.17 -3.37 -17.92
N ASP A 228 -15.16 -4.70 -17.94
CA ASP A 228 -16.22 -5.46 -17.30
C ASP A 228 -15.99 -5.56 -15.79
N SER A 229 -17.06 -5.32 -15.03
CA SER A 229 -17.08 -5.46 -13.58
C SER A 229 -18.51 -5.70 -13.08
N PRO A 230 -18.71 -6.23 -11.86
CA PRO A 230 -20.05 -6.50 -11.35
C PRO A 230 -20.97 -5.27 -11.27
N GLY A 231 -20.43 -4.05 -11.13
CA GLY A 231 -21.21 -2.81 -10.96
C GLY A 231 -20.70 -1.63 -11.78
N PRO A 232 -21.31 -0.45 -11.65
CA PRO A 232 -20.76 0.75 -12.25
C PRO A 232 -19.43 1.15 -11.59
N GLY A 233 -18.54 1.74 -12.36
CA GLY A 233 -17.22 2.14 -11.88
C GLY A 233 -16.56 3.17 -12.77
N ASN A 234 -15.76 4.04 -12.16
CA ASN A 234 -14.90 4.99 -12.84
C ASN A 234 -13.62 5.23 -12.04
N VAL A 235 -12.49 5.19 -12.71
CA VAL A 235 -11.21 5.61 -12.16
C VAL A 235 -10.38 6.27 -13.26
N VAL A 236 -9.75 7.40 -12.95
CA VAL A 236 -8.71 8.03 -13.76
C VAL A 236 -7.40 8.00 -12.99
N MET A 237 -6.33 7.58 -13.65
CA MET A 237 -5.02 7.34 -13.07
C MET A 237 -3.97 8.05 -13.92
N LEU A 238 -3.17 8.91 -13.31
CA LEU A 238 -2.06 9.60 -13.94
C LEU A 238 -0.76 9.05 -13.35
N ARG A 239 0.07 8.45 -14.20
CA ARG A 239 1.33 7.82 -13.83
C ARG A 239 2.50 8.63 -14.37
N LEU A 240 3.52 8.80 -13.53
CA LEU A 240 4.80 9.42 -13.89
C LEU A 240 5.91 8.40 -13.66
N ASP A 241 6.69 8.12 -14.70
CA ASP A 241 7.81 7.19 -14.65
C ASP A 241 9.14 7.93 -14.76
N TYR A 242 9.88 7.90 -13.67
CA TYR A 242 11.24 8.41 -13.60
C TYR A 242 12.23 7.25 -13.54
N GLU A 243 13.50 7.51 -13.83
CA GLU A 243 14.57 6.51 -13.81
C GLU A 243 14.62 5.73 -12.47
N ASN A 244 14.46 6.42 -11.34
CA ASN A 244 14.60 5.83 -10.02
C ASN A 244 13.28 5.48 -9.33
N CYS A 245 12.13 5.93 -9.83
CA CYS A 245 10.85 5.74 -9.16
C CYS A 245 9.67 6.01 -10.09
N SER A 246 8.53 5.42 -9.77
CA SER A 246 7.25 5.78 -10.39
C SER A 246 6.33 6.39 -9.34
N ALA A 247 5.42 7.24 -9.80
CA ALA A 247 4.36 7.83 -8.97
C ALA A 247 3.02 7.65 -9.70
N MET A 248 1.93 7.47 -8.94
CA MET A 248 0.59 7.38 -9.52
C MET A 248 -0.44 8.13 -8.68
N PHE A 249 -1.21 8.97 -9.35
CA PHE A 249 -2.27 9.80 -8.78
C PHE A 249 -3.61 9.33 -9.32
N THR A 250 -4.60 9.19 -8.45
CA THR A 250 -5.85 8.51 -8.82
C THR A 250 -7.08 9.30 -8.39
N GLY A 251 -8.09 9.32 -9.25
CA GLY A 251 -9.38 9.95 -9.02
C GLY A 251 -10.47 8.94 -9.30
N PHE A 252 -11.45 8.85 -8.42
CA PHE A 252 -12.58 7.93 -8.55
C PHE A 252 -13.86 8.72 -8.84
N GLY A 253 -14.67 8.21 -9.76
CA GLY A 253 -15.99 8.80 -10.00
C GLY A 253 -16.92 8.60 -8.81
N GLU A 254 -17.65 9.64 -8.45
CA GLU A 254 -18.62 9.64 -7.36
C GLU A 254 -19.95 10.21 -7.84
N LEU A 255 -21.06 9.68 -7.32
CA LEU A 255 -22.39 10.21 -7.63
C LEU A 255 -22.48 11.67 -7.20
N GLY A 256 -22.94 12.53 -8.11
CA GLY A 256 -23.06 13.97 -7.89
C GLY A 256 -21.74 14.76 -8.03
N VAL A 257 -20.62 14.11 -8.34
CA VAL A 257 -19.34 14.77 -8.61
C VAL A 257 -19.10 14.81 -10.11
N SER A 258 -18.74 15.98 -10.64
CA SER A 258 -18.46 16.13 -12.07
C SER A 258 -17.14 15.46 -12.45
N ARG A 259 -17.11 14.83 -13.64
CA ARG A 259 -15.90 14.22 -14.22
C ARG A 259 -14.71 15.19 -14.28
N LYS A 260 -14.97 16.48 -14.56
CA LYS A 260 -13.96 17.56 -14.51
C LYS A 260 -13.36 17.73 -13.11
N LYS A 261 -14.17 17.62 -12.05
CA LYS A 261 -13.69 17.73 -10.66
C LYS A 261 -12.86 16.51 -10.26
N VAL A 262 -13.24 15.31 -10.72
CA VAL A 262 -12.46 14.07 -10.53
C VAL A 262 -11.08 14.21 -11.19
N ALA A 263 -11.03 14.54 -12.48
CA ALA A 263 -9.78 14.79 -13.21
C ALA A 263 -8.96 15.93 -12.58
N ALA A 264 -9.61 16.98 -12.06
CA ALA A 264 -8.94 18.09 -11.40
C ALA A 264 -8.28 17.74 -10.08
N ALA A 265 -8.80 16.78 -9.32
CA ALA A 265 -8.08 16.27 -8.16
C ALA A 265 -6.75 15.61 -8.60
N VAL A 266 -6.80 14.78 -9.64
CA VAL A 266 -5.64 14.03 -10.15
C VAL A 266 -4.53 14.94 -10.66
N TYR A 267 -4.81 15.82 -11.63
CA TYR A 267 -3.72 16.63 -12.22
C TYR A 267 -3.16 17.65 -11.21
N ARG A 268 -3.97 18.14 -10.25
CA ARG A 268 -3.47 19.09 -9.22
C ARG A 268 -2.50 18.42 -8.27
N GLU A 269 -2.77 17.18 -7.89
CA GLU A 269 -1.88 16.41 -7.03
C GLU A 269 -0.58 16.06 -7.77
N ALA A 270 -0.71 15.55 -9.00
CA ALA A 270 0.45 15.24 -9.83
C ALA A 270 1.32 16.47 -10.13
N ASN A 271 0.72 17.62 -10.45
CA ASN A 271 1.45 18.87 -10.67
C ASN A 271 2.17 19.35 -9.40
N ARG A 272 1.57 19.17 -8.22
CA ARG A 272 2.21 19.51 -6.94
C ARG A 272 3.43 18.63 -6.70
N PHE A 273 3.31 17.33 -6.93
CA PHE A 273 4.41 16.37 -6.81
C PHE A 273 5.50 16.64 -7.85
N TYR A 274 5.15 16.80 -9.12
CA TYR A 274 6.09 17.12 -10.19
C TYR A 274 6.94 18.36 -9.88
N LYS A 275 6.31 19.41 -9.30
CA LYS A 275 6.99 20.65 -8.88
C LYS A 275 7.80 20.53 -7.60
N SER A 276 7.66 19.46 -6.81
CA SER A 276 8.47 19.27 -5.59
C SER A 276 9.84 18.69 -5.92
N ALA A 277 9.96 17.93 -7.02
CA ALA A 277 11.13 17.13 -7.36
C ALA A 277 11.49 16.04 -6.33
N ALA A 278 10.53 15.66 -5.48
CA ALA A 278 10.66 14.47 -4.64
C ALA A 278 10.62 13.19 -5.48
N ALA A 279 11.28 12.13 -5.01
CA ALA A 279 11.30 10.85 -5.72
C ALA A 279 10.04 10.01 -5.48
N VAL A 280 9.60 9.92 -4.23
CA VAL A 280 8.54 9.00 -3.80
C VAL A 280 7.27 9.78 -3.52
N ASP A 281 6.15 9.41 -4.14
CA ASP A 281 4.85 10.03 -3.88
C ASP A 281 4.37 9.76 -2.44
N PRO A 282 3.47 10.59 -1.88
CA PRO A 282 3.07 10.48 -0.48
C PRO A 282 2.46 9.13 -0.09
N HIS A 283 1.80 8.45 -1.01
CA HIS A 283 1.17 7.15 -0.76
C HIS A 283 2.17 6.01 -0.85
N LEU A 284 3.14 6.08 -1.76
CA LEU A 284 4.24 5.12 -1.80
C LEU A 284 5.16 5.30 -0.58
N ALA A 285 5.35 6.53 -0.10
CA ALA A 285 6.19 6.85 1.05
C ALA A 285 5.79 6.08 2.31
N ASP A 286 4.50 6.01 2.65
CA ASP A 286 4.07 5.24 3.81
C ASP A 286 4.21 3.71 3.60
N GLN A 287 4.08 3.24 2.36
CA GLN A 287 4.13 1.82 2.00
C GLN A 287 5.55 1.25 1.93
N LEU A 288 6.55 2.09 1.62
CA LEU A 288 7.95 1.68 1.53
C LEU A 288 8.63 1.48 2.89
N LEU A 289 8.10 2.09 3.95
CA LEU A 289 8.73 2.04 5.28
C LEU A 289 8.93 0.61 5.78
N LEU A 290 7.88 -0.22 5.71
CA LEU A 290 7.94 -1.61 6.17
C LEU A 290 8.94 -2.46 5.36
N PRO A 291 8.87 -2.54 4.01
CA PRO A 291 9.80 -3.35 3.25
C PRO A 291 11.25 -2.84 3.35
N MET A 292 11.49 -1.54 3.43
CA MET A 292 12.84 -1.00 3.65
C MET A 292 13.36 -1.30 5.05
N ALA A 293 12.52 -1.26 6.08
CA ALA A 293 12.89 -1.67 7.43
C ALA A 293 13.23 -3.18 7.51
N LEU A 294 12.47 -4.04 6.83
CA LEU A 294 12.79 -5.47 6.70
C LEU A 294 14.11 -5.71 5.96
N ALA A 295 14.47 -4.86 5.00
CA ALA A 295 15.76 -4.89 4.31
C ALA A 295 16.92 -4.26 5.11
N GLY A 296 16.66 -3.81 6.35
CA GLY A 296 17.66 -3.22 7.23
C GLY A 296 18.00 -1.76 6.92
N GLY A 297 17.26 -1.08 6.04
CA GLY A 297 17.35 0.37 5.89
C GLY A 297 17.20 0.89 4.46
N GLY A 298 17.67 2.12 4.27
CA GLY A 298 17.64 2.86 3.01
C GLY A 298 17.13 4.28 3.21
N CYS A 299 16.96 5.03 2.13
CA CYS A 299 16.42 6.39 2.22
C CYS A 299 15.62 6.77 0.98
N PHE A 300 14.71 7.72 1.15
CA PHE A 300 13.94 8.29 0.06
C PHE A 300 13.55 9.74 0.33
N THR A 301 13.22 10.48 -0.73
CA THR A 301 12.60 11.81 -0.61
C THR A 301 11.11 11.75 -0.98
N THR A 302 10.28 12.46 -0.23
CA THR A 302 8.85 12.64 -0.52
C THR A 302 8.45 14.10 -0.28
N THR A 303 7.18 14.45 -0.48
CA THR A 303 6.66 15.76 -0.04
C THR A 303 6.48 15.77 1.48
N GLU A 304 5.69 16.69 2.05
CA GLU A 304 5.40 16.66 3.48
C GLU A 304 4.85 15.28 3.92
N PRO A 305 5.50 14.60 4.88
CA PRO A 305 5.08 13.27 5.29
C PRO A 305 3.70 13.27 5.91
N THR A 306 2.90 12.27 5.54
CA THR A 306 1.53 12.16 6.00
C THR A 306 1.47 11.62 7.43
N GLU A 307 0.34 11.81 8.11
CA GLU A 307 0.07 11.14 9.39
C GLU A 307 0.18 9.61 9.27
N HIS A 308 -0.16 9.04 8.10
CA HIS A 308 0.04 7.62 7.81
C HIS A 308 1.52 7.26 7.86
N THR A 309 2.38 8.02 7.18
CA THR A 309 3.84 7.84 7.18
C THR A 309 4.39 7.88 8.61
N LEU A 310 4.07 8.95 9.37
CA LEU A 310 4.56 9.14 10.74
C LEU A 310 4.06 8.05 11.70
N THR A 311 2.81 7.62 11.57
CA THR A 311 2.26 6.52 12.37
C THR A 311 2.96 5.21 12.04
N ASN A 312 3.20 4.94 10.76
CA ASN A 312 3.82 3.70 10.32
C ASN A 312 5.27 3.56 10.83
N MET A 313 6.06 4.65 10.79
CA MET A 313 7.41 4.69 11.37
C MET A 313 7.40 4.22 12.84
N ARG A 314 6.52 4.80 13.66
CA ARG A 314 6.39 4.43 15.09
C ARG A 314 6.04 2.96 15.29
N ILE A 315 5.08 2.44 14.52
CA ILE A 315 4.69 1.02 14.63
C ILE A 315 5.85 0.11 14.23
N ILE A 316 6.60 0.45 13.18
CA ILE A 316 7.76 -0.33 12.73
C ILE A 316 8.85 -0.40 13.82
N GLU A 317 9.17 0.72 14.46
CA GLU A 317 10.17 0.80 15.54
C GLU A 317 9.79 -0.02 16.79
N MET A 318 8.51 -0.36 16.96
CA MET A 318 8.06 -1.23 18.06
C MET A 318 8.39 -2.71 17.82
N PHE A 319 8.58 -3.13 16.57
CA PHE A 319 8.83 -4.53 16.19
C PHE A 319 10.26 -4.78 15.72
N LEU A 320 10.86 -3.80 15.03
CA LEU A 320 12.17 -3.94 14.40
C LEU A 320 13.21 -3.04 15.07
N PRO A 321 14.48 -3.47 15.15
CA PRO A 321 15.58 -2.68 15.72
C PRO A 321 16.06 -1.63 14.71
N VAL A 322 15.14 -0.81 14.19
CA VAL A 322 15.44 0.29 13.27
C VAL A 322 15.04 1.62 13.89
N SER A 323 15.63 2.70 13.39
CA SER A 323 15.20 4.07 13.66
C SER A 323 14.89 4.78 12.35
N HIS A 324 13.94 5.71 12.40
CA HIS A 324 13.64 6.58 11.27
C HIS A 324 14.07 8.02 11.57
N GLU A 325 14.77 8.62 10.63
CA GLU A 325 15.11 10.04 10.64
C GLU A 325 14.33 10.77 9.56
N ILE A 326 13.80 11.93 9.89
CA ILE A 326 13.06 12.80 8.99
C ILE A 326 13.69 14.19 9.01
N SER A 327 14.05 14.70 7.83
CA SER A 327 14.59 16.06 7.68
C SER A 327 13.99 16.77 6.48
N GLN A 328 13.64 18.03 6.65
CA GLN A 328 13.20 18.87 5.55
C GLN A 328 14.43 19.34 4.77
N VAL A 329 14.57 18.89 3.52
CA VAL A 329 15.73 19.24 2.66
C VAL A 329 15.45 20.44 1.77
N SER A 330 14.17 20.76 1.53
CA SER A 330 13.74 21.98 0.86
C SER A 330 12.32 22.36 1.30
N ALA A 331 11.82 23.52 0.85
CA ALA A 331 10.47 23.99 1.19
C ALA A 331 9.35 22.96 0.88
N LYS A 332 9.55 22.04 -0.07
CA LYS A 332 8.54 21.06 -0.50
C LYS A 332 8.99 19.60 -0.40
N VAL A 333 10.22 19.34 0.04
CA VAL A 333 10.82 17.99 0.03
C VAL A 333 11.36 17.64 1.39
N TRP A 334 11.03 16.43 1.81
CA TRP A 334 11.50 15.81 3.04
C TRP A 334 12.27 14.53 2.69
N LYS A 335 13.41 14.33 3.35
CA LYS A 335 14.16 13.09 3.30
C LYS A 335 13.81 12.22 4.49
N LEU A 336 13.47 10.97 4.23
CA LEU A 336 13.33 9.94 5.24
C LEU A 336 14.49 8.94 5.10
N THR A 337 15.10 8.60 6.23
CA THR A 337 16.18 7.62 6.30
C THR A 337 15.81 6.55 7.33
N ILE A 338 16.01 5.29 6.98
CA ILE A 338 15.80 4.13 7.86
C ILE A 338 17.16 3.51 8.11
N GLN A 339 17.51 3.30 9.38
CA GLN A 339 18.80 2.75 9.79
C GLN A 339 18.62 1.69 10.85
N THR A 340 19.49 0.67 10.85
CA THR A 340 19.54 -0.31 11.94
C THR A 340 20.10 0.34 13.19
N THR A 341 19.46 0.12 14.33
CA THR A 341 19.99 0.51 15.64
C THR A 341 20.95 -0.55 16.14
N GLU A 342 22.08 -0.15 16.72
CA GLU A 342 23.18 -1.04 17.17
C GLU A 342 22.80 -2.05 18.29
N ARG A 343 21.54 -2.14 18.70
CA ARG A 343 21.07 -3.02 19.78
C ARG A 343 21.13 -4.54 19.49
N GLN A 344 21.75 -4.97 18.39
CA GLN A 344 21.82 -6.38 18.01
C GLN A 344 23.18 -6.87 17.46
N ALA A 345 24.28 -6.15 17.65
CA ALA A 345 25.61 -6.76 17.40
C ALA A 345 26.00 -7.82 18.47
N GLU A 346 25.22 -7.99 19.55
CA GLU A 346 25.54 -8.89 20.67
C GLU A 346 24.68 -10.17 20.75
N ASN A 347 23.69 -10.37 19.86
CA ASN A 347 22.79 -11.54 19.93
C ASN A 347 22.88 -12.50 18.73
N GLU A 348 23.87 -12.37 17.86
CA GLU A 348 24.27 -13.45 16.93
C GLU A 348 25.04 -14.54 17.69
N CYS A 349 24.35 -15.23 18.60
CA CYS A 349 24.82 -16.46 19.21
C CYS A 349 23.63 -17.39 19.51
N PHE A 350 22.75 -17.60 18.54
CA PHE A 350 21.85 -18.76 18.52
C PHE A 350 21.66 -19.22 17.08
N ALA A 351 22.37 -20.31 16.77
CA ALA A 351 22.32 -21.12 15.56
C ALA A 351 21.01 -21.91 15.43
#